data_AF-A0A519YRI1-F1
#
_entry.id   AF-A0A519YRI1-F1
#
_cell.length_a   1.000
_cell.length_b   1.000
_cell.length_c   1.000
_cell.angle_alpha   90.00
_cell.angle_beta   90.00
_cell.angle_gamma   90.00
#
_symmetry.space_group_name_H-M   'P 1'
#
loop_
_entity.id
_entity.type
_entity.pdbx_description
1 polymer ?
#
loop_
_entity_poly.entity_id
_entity_poly.type
_entity_poly.pdbx_seq_one_letter_code
_entity_poly.pdbx_strand_id
1 'polypeptide(L)'
;MTHLRFMRLCGLLALFLALGHGAAAQKYNTALGARLGGGNYGITLQQRVASRVTIEGITGLGQREYSGTVLGEYHFGILGPSLNYYFGAGGHVGHNKDTGGFSGLDGLVGVE
;
A
#
# COMPACT_ATOMS: atom_id res chain seq x y z
N MET A 1 49.42 -16.23 -14.95
CA MET A 1 48.78 -15.27 -14.02
C MET A 1 47.28 -15.05 -14.27
N THR A 2 46.75 -15.41 -15.45
CA THR A 2 45.33 -15.28 -15.85
C THR A 2 44.40 -16.29 -15.17
N HIS A 3 44.80 -17.56 -15.02
CA HIS A 3 44.00 -18.59 -14.33
C HIS A 3 43.73 -18.28 -12.85
N LEU A 4 44.70 -17.65 -12.16
CA LEU A 4 44.55 -17.26 -10.76
C LEU A 4 43.55 -16.10 -10.58
N ARG A 5 43.43 -15.20 -11.56
CA ARG A 5 42.43 -14.12 -11.57
C ARG A 5 41.03 -14.65 -11.87
N PHE A 6 40.92 -15.61 -12.78
CA PHE A 6 39.66 -16.28 -13.11
C PHE A 6 39.12 -17.07 -11.91
N MET A 7 39.97 -17.82 -11.22
CA MET A 7 39.58 -18.60 -10.04
C MET A 7 39.15 -17.72 -8.86
N ARG A 8 39.77 -16.53 -8.70
CA ARG A 8 39.33 -15.53 -7.71
C ARG A 8 37.96 -14.94 -8.05
N LEU A 9 37.69 -14.69 -9.33
CA LEU A 9 36.40 -14.17 -9.79
C LEU A 9 35.27 -15.19 -9.56
N CYS A 10 35.51 -16.46 -9.89
CA CYS A 10 34.56 -17.54 -9.60
C CYS A 10 34.32 -17.71 -8.09
N GLY A 11 35.38 -17.59 -7.27
CA GLY A 11 35.26 -17.64 -5.81
C GLY A 11 34.43 -16.49 -5.24
N LEU A 12 34.63 -15.26 -5.74
CA LEU A 12 33.84 -14.09 -5.32
C LEU A 12 32.37 -14.21 -5.73
N LEU A 13 32.10 -14.70 -6.94
CA LEU A 13 30.73 -14.92 -7.42
C LEU A 13 30.01 -15.99 -6.59
N ALA A 14 30.68 -17.10 -6.29
CA ALA A 14 30.13 -18.16 -5.44
C ALA A 14 29.85 -17.66 -4.01
N LEU A 15 30.74 -16.83 -3.45
CA LEU A 15 30.52 -16.20 -2.15
C LEU A 15 29.33 -15.24 -2.17
N PHE A 16 29.18 -14.44 -3.23
CA PHE A 16 28.05 -13.51 -3.37
C PHE A 16 26.71 -14.24 -3.47
N LEU A 17 26.66 -15.37 -4.19
CA LEU A 17 25.47 -16.22 -4.28
C LEU A 17 25.16 -16.94 -2.96
N ALA A 18 26.19 -17.35 -2.20
CA ALA A 18 26.01 -17.99 -0.90
C ALA A 18 25.50 -17.04 0.19
N LEU A 19 25.68 -15.72 0.03
CA LEU A 19 25.16 -14.70 0.94
C LEU A 19 23.70 -14.30 0.65
N GLY A 20 23.13 -14.77 -0.46
CA GLY A 20 21.73 -14.55 -0.81
C GLY A 20 20.80 -15.29 0.15
N HIS A 21 20.27 -14.59 1.15
CA HIS A 21 19.21 -15.13 2.01
C HIS A 21 17.87 -15.09 1.24
N GLY A 22 17.07 -16.15 1.36
CA GLY A 22 15.72 -16.17 0.81
C GLY A 22 14.87 -15.07 1.44
N ALA A 23 14.33 -14.17 0.61
CA ALA A 23 13.35 -13.20 1.08
C ALA A 23 12.08 -13.95 1.51
N ALA A 24 11.79 -13.94 2.80
CA ALA A 24 10.47 -14.35 3.28
C ALA A 24 9.47 -13.31 2.78
N ALA A 25 8.72 -13.64 1.73
CA ALA A 25 7.58 -12.84 1.31
C ALA A 25 6.52 -12.92 2.42
N GLN A 26 6.61 -12.03 3.41
CA GLN A 26 5.56 -11.87 4.40
C GLN A 26 4.33 -11.36 3.68
N LYS A 27 3.23 -12.09 3.78
CA LYS A 27 1.94 -11.62 3.29
C LYS A 27 1.52 -10.46 4.20
N TYR A 28 1.72 -9.23 3.72
CA TYR A 28 1.38 -8.03 4.49
C TYR A 28 -0.13 -7.94 4.62
N ASN A 29 -0.63 -8.15 5.84
CA ASN A 29 -2.03 -7.89 6.16
C ASN A 29 -2.27 -6.42 6.53
N THR A 30 -1.21 -5.63 6.65
CA THR A 30 -1.28 -4.21 7.00
C THR A 30 -0.43 -3.41 6.03
N ALA A 31 -0.97 -2.36 5.44
CA ALA A 31 -0.25 -1.46 4.56
C ALA A 31 -0.42 -0.02 5.03
N LEU A 32 0.67 0.74 5.00
CA LEU A 32 0.68 2.18 5.26
C LEU A 32 1.06 2.89 3.97
N GLY A 33 0.28 3.89 3.57
CA GLY A 33 0.48 4.65 2.34
C GLY A 33 0.37 6.15 2.56
N ALA A 34 0.87 6.91 1.58
CA ALA A 34 0.71 8.35 1.49
C ALA A 34 -0.20 8.69 0.30
N ARG A 35 -1.04 9.72 0.46
CA ARG A 35 -1.93 10.24 -0.58
C ARG A 35 -1.54 11.68 -0.88
N LEU A 36 -1.28 11.97 -2.15
CA LEU A 36 -0.84 13.30 -2.61
C LEU A 36 -1.72 13.72 -3.79
N GLY A 37 -2.27 14.93 -3.75
CA GLY A 37 -3.00 15.48 -4.90
C GLY A 37 -3.78 16.75 -4.58
N GLY A 38 -3.89 17.67 -5.54
CA GLY A 38 -4.77 18.84 -5.44
C GLY A 38 -4.47 19.80 -4.29
N GLY A 39 -3.24 19.83 -3.77
CA GLY A 39 -2.87 20.63 -2.59
C GLY A 39 -3.24 20.00 -1.25
N ASN A 40 -3.71 18.75 -1.28
CA ASN A 40 -4.04 17.95 -0.11
C ASN A 40 -3.03 16.81 0.06
N TYR A 41 -2.71 16.52 1.31
CA TYR A 41 -1.83 15.44 1.75
C TYR A 41 -2.63 14.49 2.62
N GLY A 42 -2.31 13.21 2.60
CA GLY A 42 -2.98 12.25 3.46
C GLY A 42 -2.13 11.04 3.74
N ILE A 43 -2.55 10.30 4.74
CA ILE A 43 -2.03 8.97 5.04
C ILE A 43 -3.17 7.99 4.95
N THR A 44 -2.87 6.79 4.49
CA THR A 44 -3.80 5.66 4.50
C THR A 44 -3.19 4.52 5.30
N LEU A 45 -4.03 3.87 6.10
CA LEU A 45 -3.72 2.62 6.78
C LEU A 45 -4.77 1.59 6.37
N GLN A 46 -4.31 0.53 5.70
CA GLN A 46 -5.12 -0.59 5.32
C GLN A 46 -4.82 -1.78 6.23
N GLN A 47 -5.87 -2.47 6.67
CA GLN A 47 -5.79 -3.70 7.45
C GLN A 47 -6.71 -4.76 6.83
N ARG A 48 -6.10 -5.83 6.33
CA ARG A 48 -6.79 -7.04 5.92
C ARG A 48 -7.36 -7.75 7.14
N VAL A 49 -8.68 -7.85 7.21
CA VAL A 49 -9.42 -8.48 8.31
C VAL A 49 -9.95 -9.88 7.94
N ALA A 50 -10.06 -10.16 6.65
CA ALA A 50 -10.37 -11.49 6.13
C ALA A 50 -9.67 -11.72 4.78
N SER A 51 -9.68 -12.97 4.29
CA SER A 51 -8.98 -13.36 3.06
C SER A 51 -9.22 -12.46 1.84
N ARG A 52 -10.39 -11.81 1.74
CA ARG A 52 -10.75 -10.89 0.65
C ARG A 52 -11.27 -9.53 1.14
N VAL A 53 -11.18 -9.26 2.45
CA VAL A 53 -11.77 -8.05 3.04
C VAL A 53 -10.69 -7.25 3.74
N THR A 54 -10.62 -5.97 3.36
CA THR A 54 -9.73 -4.97 3.94
C THR A 54 -10.56 -3.84 4.50
N ILE A 55 -10.13 -3.31 5.65
CA ILE A 55 -10.63 -2.03 6.18
C ILE A 55 -9.53 -1.00 5.95
N GLU A 56 -9.87 0.10 5.31
CA GLU A 56 -8.97 1.22 5.07
C GLU A 56 -9.43 2.44 5.87
N GLY A 57 -8.49 3.04 6.60
CA GLY A 57 -8.65 4.36 7.21
C GLY A 57 -7.79 5.37 6.48
N ILE A 58 -8.38 6.47 6.02
CA ILE A 58 -7.69 7.55 5.35
C ILE A 58 -7.85 8.82 6.18
N THR A 59 -6.76 9.56 6.38
CA THR A 59 -6.83 10.93 6.88
C THR A 59 -6.26 11.89 5.85
N GLY A 60 -6.95 13.01 5.65
CA GLY A 60 -6.60 14.06 4.71
C GLY A 60 -6.36 15.38 5.43
N LEU A 61 -5.33 16.10 5.00
CA LEU A 61 -4.95 17.42 5.46
C LEU A 61 -4.72 18.33 4.24
N GLY A 62 -5.51 19.38 4.17
CA GLY A 62 -5.42 20.46 3.20
C GLY A 62 -5.07 21.80 3.86
N GLN A 63 -4.88 22.82 3.03
CA GLN A 63 -4.62 24.20 3.52
C GLN A 63 -5.77 24.74 4.40
N ARG A 64 -7.00 24.36 4.05
CA ARG A 64 -8.23 24.88 4.65
C ARG A 64 -9.15 23.80 5.23
N GLU A 65 -8.78 22.53 5.10
CA GLU A 65 -9.65 21.44 5.51
C GLU A 65 -8.88 20.25 6.05
N TYR A 66 -9.55 19.45 6.87
CA TYR A 66 -9.10 18.11 7.23
C TYR A 66 -10.28 17.15 7.12
N SER A 67 -9.98 15.88 6.84
CA SER A 67 -10.99 14.84 6.70
C SER A 67 -10.48 13.50 7.21
N GLY A 68 -11.44 12.65 7.57
CA GLY A 68 -11.23 11.25 7.87
C GLY A 68 -12.23 10.42 7.08
N THR A 69 -11.76 9.34 6.47
CA THR A 69 -12.56 8.40 5.69
C THR A 69 -12.32 6.99 6.21
N VAL A 70 -13.38 6.19 6.26
CA VAL A 70 -13.28 4.75 6.52
C VAL A 70 -13.95 4.01 5.37
N LEU A 71 -13.28 2.98 4.86
CA LEU A 71 -13.70 2.19 3.70
C LEU A 71 -13.60 0.70 4.04
N GLY A 72 -14.59 -0.07 3.59
CA GLY A 72 -14.50 -1.52 3.50
C GLY A 72 -14.28 -1.91 2.05
N GLU A 73 -13.29 -2.76 1.80
CA GLU A 73 -12.87 -3.15 0.45
C GLU A 73 -12.98 -4.66 0.26
N TYR A 74 -13.45 -5.08 -0.91
CA TYR A 74 -13.55 -6.48 -1.30
C TYR A 74 -12.70 -6.78 -2.52
N HIS A 75 -11.80 -7.76 -2.38
CA HIS A 75 -10.76 -8.09 -3.37
C HIS A 75 -11.11 -9.34 -4.21
N PHE A 76 -10.79 -9.26 -5.50
CA PHE A 76 -10.97 -10.30 -6.50
C PHE A 76 -9.66 -10.57 -7.23
N GLY A 77 -9.23 -11.83 -7.31
CA GLY A 77 -7.99 -12.20 -7.98
C GLY A 77 -8.09 -12.09 -9.50
N ILE A 78 -7.09 -11.46 -10.11
CA ILE A 78 -6.88 -11.41 -11.57
C ILE A 78 -5.91 -12.52 -11.98
N LEU A 79 -4.71 -12.52 -11.38
CA LEU A 79 -3.62 -13.45 -11.69
C LEU A 79 -2.98 -13.95 -10.39
N GLY A 80 -3.54 -15.03 -9.85
CA GLY A 80 -3.07 -15.64 -8.61
C GLY A 80 -3.35 -14.77 -7.37
N PRO A 81 -2.66 -15.02 -6.25
CA PRO A 81 -2.90 -14.32 -4.99
C PRO A 81 -2.33 -12.89 -4.93
N SER A 82 -1.53 -12.49 -5.92
CA SER A 82 -0.72 -11.27 -5.87
C SER A 82 -1.21 -10.14 -6.75
N LEU A 83 -2.07 -10.39 -7.74
CA LEU A 83 -2.70 -9.35 -8.55
C LEU A 83 -4.21 -9.44 -8.40
N ASN A 84 -4.81 -8.42 -7.80
CA ASN A 84 -6.23 -8.34 -7.47
C ASN A 84 -6.81 -7.00 -7.95
N TYR A 85 -8.09 -6.99 -8.32
CA TYR A 85 -8.88 -5.74 -8.32
C TYR A 85 -9.79 -5.73 -7.10
N TYR A 86 -10.21 -4.55 -6.69
CA TYR A 86 -11.11 -4.41 -5.54
C TYR A 86 -12.11 -3.29 -5.75
N PHE A 87 -13.25 -3.44 -5.09
CA PHE A 87 -14.23 -2.38 -4.91
C PHE A 87 -14.30 -2.05 -3.42
N GLY A 88 -14.32 -0.77 -3.11
CA GLY A 88 -14.50 -0.28 -1.75
C GLY A 88 -15.68 0.67 -1.64
N ALA A 89 -16.30 0.68 -0.48
CA ALA A 89 -17.36 1.59 -0.12
C ALA A 89 -17.21 2.02 1.33
N GLY A 90 -17.65 3.24 1.64
CA GLY A 90 -17.62 3.75 2.99
C GLY A 90 -18.10 5.18 3.06
N GLY A 91 -17.50 5.96 3.96
CA GLY A 91 -17.88 7.35 4.12
C GLY A 91 -16.81 8.17 4.81
N HIS A 92 -16.97 9.48 4.67
CA HIS A 92 -16.06 10.45 5.23
C HIS A 92 -16.78 11.47 6.07
N VAL A 93 -16.00 12.07 6.96
CA VAL A 93 -16.34 13.29 7.70
C VAL A 93 -15.16 14.23 7.65
N GLY A 94 -15.41 15.53 7.68
CA GLY A 94 -14.36 16.52 7.68
C GLY A 94 -14.85 17.89 8.10
N HIS A 95 -13.92 18.82 8.12
CA HIS A 95 -14.19 20.20 8.45
C HIS A 95 -13.36 21.11 7.56
N ASN A 96 -14.03 22.08 6.94
CA ASN A 96 -13.42 23.14 6.18
C ASN A 96 -13.56 24.45 6.96
N LYS A 97 -12.49 25.24 7.05
CA LYS A 97 -12.48 26.47 7.87
C LYS A 97 -13.51 27.51 7.40
N ASP A 98 -13.85 27.52 6.11
CA ASP A 98 -14.71 28.55 5.53
C ASP A 98 -16.19 28.12 5.48
N THR A 99 -16.45 26.82 5.31
CA THR A 99 -17.82 26.28 5.11
C THR A 99 -18.32 25.37 6.23
N GLY A 100 -17.47 25.02 7.21
CA GLY A 100 -17.83 24.20 8.35
C GLY A 100 -17.70 22.69 8.11
N GLY A 101 -18.49 21.91 8.85
CA GLY A 101 -18.45 20.45 8.81
C GLY A 101 -19.08 19.87 7.53
N PHE A 102 -18.46 18.83 6.98
CA PHE A 102 -18.97 18.08 5.82
C PHE A 102 -18.89 16.57 6.04
N SER A 103 -19.76 15.82 5.38
CA SER A 103 -19.77 14.35 5.40
C SER A 103 -20.39 13.78 4.13
N GLY A 104 -20.09 12.52 3.83
CA GLY A 104 -20.57 11.87 2.62
C GLY A 104 -20.32 10.38 2.58
N LEU A 105 -20.83 9.76 1.52
CA LEU A 105 -20.54 8.37 1.16
C LEU A 105 -19.50 8.33 0.05
N ASP A 106 -18.59 7.37 0.16
CA ASP A 106 -17.48 7.19 -0.76
C ASP A 106 -17.55 5.82 -1.44
N GLY A 107 -17.12 5.78 -2.69
CA GLY A 107 -16.92 4.56 -3.46
C GLY A 107 -15.55 4.61 -4.14
N LEU A 108 -14.87 3.48 -4.21
CA LEU A 108 -13.57 3.36 -4.86
C LEU A 108 -13.44 2.04 -5.61
N VAL A 109 -12.55 2.05 -6.59
CA VAL A 109 -12.12 0.87 -7.33
C VAL A 109 -10.61 0.96 -7.52
N GLY A 110 -9.92 -0.17 -7.40
CA GLY A 110 -8.47 -0.22 -7.54
C GLY A 110 -7.98 -1.57 -8.03
N VAL A 111 -6.69 -1.60 -8.34
CA VAL A 111 -5.93 -2.81 -8.71
C VAL A 111 -4.63 -2.79 -7.91
N GLU A 112 -4.29 -3.92 -7.30
CA GLU A 112 -3.08 -4.14 -6.49
C GLU A 112 -2.37 -5.46 -6.85
#